data_AF-A0A9W8G4T0-F1
#
_entry.id   AF-A0A9W8G4T0-F1
#
_cell.length_a   1.000
_cell.length_b   1.000
_cell.length_c   1.000
_cell.angle_alpha   90.00
_cell.angle_beta   90.00
_cell.angle_gamma   90.00
#
_symmetry.space_group_name_H-M   'P 1'
#
loop_
_entity.id
_entity.type
_entity.pdbx_description
1 polymer ?
#
loop_
_entity_poly.entity_id
_entity_poly.type
_entity_poly.pdbx_seq_one_letter_code
_entity_poly.pdbx_strand_id
1 'polypeptide(L)'
;MKFTIAFGVLGAMAQVGLARKCMPLSNSSSSIPEPSYSAIPVPSVSNESTSQYYSSEPAPTFTFQSSAGPYSTSPMPSEYSVTTPGPYSTSPMPSEYSVTTPGPYSTSPMPSEYSTGAASSAEEAETTPTSSAPASMPTSPVGGSAYQITLAQLNQAIPDRQSDDSCSSAQYPSECATNSRAVTAINSALTKYGITKRGEAVAVIALMAFESDNWLYNINHSPGRPGQGTRNMQMYNYNEEYAQLLHPSEASQALASGSNAENSVLALVLDDNDSFGSGFWYLVNKASAYHNSGKLADGSASDFQDYVVNGIGASWTSDRLTTWQSVNAALA
;
A
#
# COMPACT_ATOMS: atom_id res chain seq x y z
N MET A 1 31.00 47.01 -32.64
CA MET A 1 31.95 46.67 -31.56
C MET A 1 31.91 45.16 -31.41
N LYS A 2 33.00 44.47 -31.80
CA LYS A 2 33.13 43.01 -31.75
C LYS A 2 34.20 42.68 -30.72
N PHE A 3 33.87 41.89 -29.70
CA PHE A 3 34.85 41.36 -28.76
C PHE A 3 34.99 39.85 -29.01
N THR A 4 36.15 39.49 -29.55
CA THR A 4 36.67 38.13 -29.61
C THR A 4 37.62 37.99 -28.42
N ILE A 5 37.41 37.00 -27.55
CA ILE A 5 38.39 36.60 -26.55
C ILE A 5 38.65 35.11 -26.73
N ALA A 6 39.88 34.81 -27.14
CA ALA A 6 40.50 33.50 -27.11
C ALA A 6 41.62 33.55 -26.06
N PHE A 7 41.62 32.61 -25.13
CA PHE A 7 42.79 32.22 -24.36
C PHE A 7 42.69 30.71 -24.09
N GLY A 8 43.60 29.96 -24.70
CA GLY A 8 44.03 28.68 -24.16
C GLY A 8 45.16 28.90 -23.16
N VAL A 9 45.41 27.91 -22.29
CA VAL A 9 46.75 27.43 -21.91
C VAL A 9 46.59 26.16 -21.04
N LEU A 10 47.47 25.20 -21.36
CA LEU A 10 47.86 23.97 -20.69
C LEU A 10 47.98 24.06 -19.15
N GLY A 11 47.66 22.95 -18.46
CA GLY A 11 48.06 22.70 -17.08
C GLY A 11 47.98 21.21 -16.74
N ALA A 12 49.06 20.67 -16.17
CA ALA A 12 49.45 19.27 -16.16
C ALA A 12 48.63 18.31 -15.26
N MET A 13 48.54 17.04 -15.68
CA MET A 13 48.15 15.91 -14.84
C MET A 13 49.31 15.48 -13.95
N ALA A 14 49.09 15.43 -12.64
CA ALA A 14 49.97 14.76 -11.68
C ALA A 14 49.27 13.47 -11.21
N GLN A 15 49.82 12.31 -11.62
CA GLN A 15 49.51 11.01 -11.01
C GLN A 15 50.31 10.90 -9.70
N VAL A 16 49.61 10.77 -8.58
CA VAL A 16 50.21 10.37 -7.30
C VAL A 16 49.72 8.96 -7.00
N GLY A 17 50.59 7.97 -7.19
CA GLY A 17 50.39 6.62 -6.70
C GLY A 17 50.66 6.57 -5.19
N LEU A 18 49.63 6.28 -4.40
CA LEU A 18 49.79 5.83 -3.01
C LEU A 18 49.67 4.31 -2.95
N ALA A 19 50.82 3.67 -2.74
CA ALA A 19 50.93 2.27 -2.35
C ALA A 19 50.32 2.07 -0.96
N ARG A 20 49.27 1.25 -0.87
CA ARG A 20 48.72 0.78 0.41
C ARG A 20 49.65 -0.31 0.97
N LYS A 21 50.30 0.00 2.08
CA LYS A 21 51.07 -0.93 2.90
C LYS A 21 50.12 -1.59 3.88
N CYS A 22 49.84 -2.88 3.71
CA CYS A 22 49.11 -3.69 4.69
C CYS A 22 49.95 -3.81 5.97
N MET A 23 49.38 -3.40 7.11
CA MET A 23 49.88 -3.74 8.44
C MET A 23 48.90 -4.72 9.12
N PRO A 24 49.41 -5.71 9.88
CA PRO A 24 48.58 -6.69 10.56
C PRO A 24 47.91 -6.11 11.81
N LEU A 25 46.62 -6.42 11.98
CA LEU A 25 45.84 -6.13 13.18
C LEU A 25 46.31 -7.05 14.32
N SER A 26 46.92 -6.46 15.36
CA SER A 26 47.20 -7.15 16.62
C SER A 26 45.96 -7.12 17.51
N ASN A 27 45.42 -8.32 17.78
CA ASN A 27 44.27 -8.56 18.62
C ASN A 27 44.66 -8.34 20.10
N SER A 28 44.14 -7.29 20.72
CA SER A 28 44.40 -6.95 22.14
C SER A 28 43.08 -7.04 22.91
N SER A 29 42.79 -8.22 23.45
CA SER A 29 41.67 -8.45 24.37
C SER A 29 41.88 -7.64 25.65
N SER A 30 41.15 -6.53 25.77
CA SER A 30 41.03 -5.77 27.03
C SER A 30 39.68 -6.10 27.64
N SER A 31 39.73 -6.85 28.74
CA SER A 31 38.60 -7.15 29.62
C SER A 31 38.07 -5.87 30.27
N ILE A 32 36.84 -5.50 29.95
CA ILE A 32 36.09 -4.45 30.63
C ILE A 32 35.48 -5.06 31.92
N PRO A 33 35.67 -4.46 33.11
CA PRO A 33 35.02 -4.93 34.33
C PRO A 33 33.53 -4.58 34.32
N GLU A 34 32.69 -5.52 34.73
CA GLU A 34 31.25 -5.34 34.86
C GLU A 34 30.88 -4.29 35.91
N PRO A 35 29.84 -3.46 35.68
CA PRO A 35 29.28 -2.62 36.72
C PRO A 35 28.39 -3.46 37.66
N SER A 36 28.71 -3.43 38.95
CA SER A 36 27.88 -3.98 40.01
C SER A 36 26.59 -3.17 40.14
N TYR A 37 25.45 -3.80 39.86
CA TYR A 37 24.12 -3.25 40.11
C TYR A 37 23.74 -3.47 41.58
N SER A 38 23.79 -2.42 42.38
CA SER A 38 23.14 -2.41 43.70
C SER A 38 21.63 -2.29 43.52
N ALA A 39 20.90 -3.31 44.02
CA ALA A 39 19.45 -3.34 44.03
C ALA A 39 18.89 -2.21 44.90
N ILE A 40 18.08 -1.34 44.29
CA ILE A 40 17.27 -0.34 45.00
C ILE A 40 16.01 -1.05 45.55
N PRO A 41 15.64 -0.87 46.83
CA PRO A 41 14.43 -1.47 47.38
C PRO A 41 13.17 -0.83 46.77
N VAL A 42 12.25 -1.70 46.34
CA VAL A 42 10.92 -1.32 45.84
C VAL A 42 10.06 -0.83 47.03
N PRO A 43 9.47 0.37 46.98
CA PRO A 43 8.52 0.78 48.01
C PRO A 43 7.17 0.06 47.79
N SER A 44 6.68 -0.57 48.85
CA SER A 44 5.37 -1.17 48.96
C SER A 44 4.27 -0.11 48.88
N VAL A 45 3.46 -0.15 47.81
CA VAL A 45 2.25 0.64 47.68
C VAL A 45 1.14 -0.03 48.48
N SER A 46 0.65 0.67 49.51
CA SER A 46 -0.56 0.32 50.24
C SER A 46 -1.76 0.90 49.49
N ASN A 47 -2.76 0.06 49.21
CA ASN A 47 -4.04 0.45 48.64
C ASN A 47 -4.89 1.15 49.69
N GLU A 48 -5.00 2.48 49.63
CA GLU A 48 -6.12 3.21 50.26
C GLU A 48 -7.27 3.31 49.28
N SER A 49 -8.40 2.70 49.67
CA SER A 49 -9.68 2.80 48.98
C SER A 49 -10.36 4.10 49.38
N THR A 50 -10.32 5.11 48.51
CA THR A 50 -11.11 6.34 48.70
C THR A 50 -12.42 6.24 47.92
N SER A 51 -13.51 6.10 48.67
CA SER A 51 -14.89 6.26 48.20
C SER A 51 -15.11 7.70 47.72
N GLN A 52 -15.41 7.87 46.43
CA GLN A 52 -15.88 9.15 45.90
C GLN A 52 -17.40 9.16 45.84
N TYR A 53 -17.97 10.13 46.55
CA TYR A 53 -19.37 10.54 46.49
C TYR A 53 -19.67 11.13 45.09
N TYR A 54 -20.66 10.56 44.40
CA TYR A 54 -21.29 11.18 43.23
C TYR A 54 -22.14 12.36 43.69
N SER A 55 -21.70 13.59 43.37
CA SER A 55 -22.55 14.77 43.41
C SER A 55 -23.04 15.05 41.99
N SER A 56 -24.36 15.01 41.80
CA SER A 56 -25.02 15.26 40.51
C SER A 56 -25.27 16.77 40.36
N GLU A 57 -24.50 17.43 39.50
CA GLU A 57 -24.83 18.78 39.04
C GLU A 57 -25.80 18.73 37.85
N PRO A 58 -26.80 19.63 37.79
CA PRO A 58 -27.73 19.70 36.67
C PRO A 58 -27.11 20.39 35.44
N ALA A 59 -27.47 19.88 34.27
CA ALA A 59 -27.01 20.36 32.96
C ALA A 59 -27.32 21.85 32.71
N PRO A 60 -26.43 22.60 32.04
CA PRO A 60 -26.69 23.99 31.68
C PRO A 60 -27.75 24.08 30.57
N THR A 61 -28.74 24.95 30.80
CA THR A 61 -29.77 25.29 29.82
C THR A 61 -29.21 26.32 28.84
N PHE A 62 -29.17 25.99 27.55
CA PHE A 62 -28.67 26.88 26.50
C PHE A 62 -29.84 27.69 25.92
N THR A 63 -29.94 28.97 26.28
CA THR A 63 -30.90 29.91 25.67
C THR A 63 -30.29 30.57 24.44
N PHE A 64 -30.86 30.30 23.25
CA PHE A 64 -30.53 31.02 22.03
C PHE A 64 -31.21 32.39 22.01
N GLN A 65 -30.40 33.45 22.02
CA GLN A 65 -30.85 34.82 21.86
C GLN A 65 -30.64 35.24 20.39
N SER A 66 -31.74 35.28 19.63
CA SER A 66 -31.79 35.78 18.26
C SER A 66 -31.74 37.30 18.27
N SER A 67 -30.69 37.90 17.72
CA SER A 67 -30.65 39.32 17.36
C SER A 67 -30.53 39.46 15.84
N ALA A 68 -31.64 39.79 15.19
CA ALA A 68 -31.66 40.21 13.79
C ALA A 68 -31.11 41.64 13.68
N GLY A 69 -30.03 41.81 12.91
CA GLY A 69 -29.52 43.09 12.43
C GLY A 69 -29.66 43.19 10.91
N PRO A 70 -29.94 44.36 10.33
CA PRO A 70 -30.28 44.49 8.92
C PRO A 70 -29.05 44.79 8.05
N TYR A 71 -28.86 44.05 6.96
CA TYR A 71 -27.98 44.45 5.87
C TYR A 71 -28.67 44.26 4.51
N SER A 72 -29.16 45.40 4.03
CA SER A 72 -29.06 45.96 2.69
C SER A 72 -28.64 45.02 1.55
N THR A 73 -29.63 44.63 0.73
CA THR A 73 -29.44 44.06 -0.60
C THR A 73 -29.38 45.17 -1.66
N SER A 74 -28.32 45.18 -2.47
CA SER A 74 -28.31 45.86 -3.77
C SER A 74 -28.07 44.85 -4.90
N PRO A 75 -28.73 45.03 -6.07
CA PRO A 75 -28.89 43.98 -7.07
C PRO A 75 -27.75 43.94 -8.10
N MET A 76 -27.41 42.75 -8.57
CA MET A 76 -26.66 42.55 -9.83
C MET A 76 -27.62 42.31 -11.00
N PRO A 77 -27.30 42.84 -12.20
CA PRO A 77 -28.16 42.76 -13.37
C PRO A 77 -28.03 41.42 -14.11
N SER A 78 -29.20 40.98 -14.58
CA SER A 78 -29.45 39.84 -15.45
C SER A 78 -29.19 40.17 -16.91
N GLU A 79 -28.38 39.38 -17.60
CA GLU A 79 -28.60 39.01 -19.01
C GLU A 79 -27.97 37.63 -19.21
N TYR A 80 -28.75 36.62 -19.60
CA TYR A 80 -28.43 35.66 -20.67
C TYR A 80 -29.67 34.80 -20.94
N SER A 81 -29.96 34.68 -22.22
CA SER A 81 -31.24 34.29 -22.80
C SER A 81 -31.57 32.81 -22.63
N VAL A 82 -32.83 32.56 -22.30
CA VAL A 82 -33.49 31.26 -22.26
C VAL A 82 -33.82 30.82 -23.68
N THR A 83 -33.33 29.64 -24.07
CA THR A 83 -33.85 28.89 -25.22
C THR A 83 -34.51 27.62 -24.70
N THR A 84 -35.85 27.61 -24.69
CA THR A 84 -36.67 26.41 -24.50
C THR A 84 -36.55 25.46 -25.69
N PRO A 85 -36.54 24.15 -25.45
CA PRO A 85 -37.58 23.32 -26.08
C PRO A 85 -38.31 22.45 -25.04
N GLY A 86 -39.62 22.31 -25.24
CA GLY A 86 -40.54 21.59 -24.37
C GLY A 86 -40.55 20.05 -24.56
N PRO A 87 -41.72 19.41 -24.47
CA PRO A 87 -42.03 18.52 -23.37
C PRO A 87 -41.73 17.04 -23.62
N TYR A 88 -41.38 16.37 -22.52
CA TYR A 88 -41.51 14.95 -22.20
C TYR A 88 -42.37 14.13 -23.17
N SER A 89 -41.72 13.16 -23.84
CA SER A 89 -42.37 12.04 -24.51
C SER A 89 -41.93 10.76 -23.80
N THR A 90 -42.83 10.19 -23.00
CA THR A 90 -42.70 8.87 -22.38
C THR A 90 -43.08 7.80 -23.40
N SER A 91 -42.09 7.06 -23.88
CA SER A 91 -42.32 5.79 -24.60
C SER A 91 -41.98 4.62 -23.68
N PRO A 92 -42.88 3.63 -23.52
CA PRO A 92 -42.62 2.42 -22.74
C PRO A 92 -41.66 1.46 -23.44
N MET A 93 -40.76 0.84 -22.67
CA MET A 93 -39.93 -0.28 -23.12
C MET A 93 -40.80 -1.48 -23.53
N PRO A 94 -40.57 -2.10 -24.70
CA PRO A 94 -41.10 -3.42 -24.98
C PRO A 94 -40.25 -4.49 -24.29
N SER A 95 -40.91 -5.27 -23.45
CA SER A 95 -40.41 -6.53 -22.91
C SER A 95 -40.63 -7.64 -23.94
N GLU A 96 -39.55 -8.22 -24.48
CA GLU A 96 -39.62 -9.53 -25.11
C GLU A 96 -38.57 -10.46 -24.49
N TYR A 97 -39.11 -11.39 -23.72
CA TYR A 97 -38.49 -12.58 -23.16
C TYR A 97 -38.62 -13.69 -24.20
N SER A 98 -37.51 -14.09 -24.81
CA SER A 98 -37.46 -15.30 -25.61
C SER A 98 -37.00 -16.46 -24.74
N VAL A 99 -37.98 -17.23 -24.29
CA VAL A 99 -37.84 -18.55 -23.68
C VAL A 99 -37.49 -19.55 -24.79
N THR A 100 -36.34 -20.20 -24.70
CA THR A 100 -36.02 -21.38 -25.52
C THR A 100 -36.11 -22.62 -24.66
N THR A 101 -37.16 -23.41 -24.89
CA THR A 101 -37.40 -24.73 -24.30
C THR A 101 -36.37 -25.78 -24.77
N PRO A 102 -35.96 -26.73 -23.92
CA PRO A 102 -35.10 -27.84 -24.28
C PRO A 102 -35.91 -29.04 -24.84
N GLY A 103 -35.34 -29.71 -25.84
CA GLY A 103 -35.83 -30.98 -26.40
C GLY A 103 -34.66 -31.84 -26.92
N PRO A 104 -34.90 -33.08 -27.35
CA PRO A 104 -34.80 -34.22 -26.43
C PRO A 104 -33.70 -35.26 -26.80
N TYR A 105 -33.37 -36.08 -25.79
CA TYR A 105 -32.70 -37.40 -25.78
C TYR A 105 -32.03 -37.93 -27.06
N SER A 106 -30.75 -38.32 -26.93
CA SER A 106 -30.21 -39.46 -27.66
C SER A 106 -29.14 -40.20 -26.84
N THR A 107 -29.51 -41.41 -26.44
CA THR A 107 -28.73 -42.42 -25.72
C THR A 107 -27.99 -43.33 -26.70
N SER A 108 -26.75 -43.74 -26.37
CA SER A 108 -26.15 -45.09 -26.57
C SER A 108 -24.60 -45.02 -26.54
N PRO A 109 -23.86 -46.13 -26.34
CA PRO A 109 -23.83 -46.97 -25.14
C PRO A 109 -22.39 -47.19 -24.63
N MET A 110 -22.25 -47.50 -23.33
CA MET A 110 -21.04 -48.12 -22.77
C MET A 110 -20.91 -49.56 -23.27
N PRO A 111 -19.69 -50.04 -23.57
CA PRO A 111 -19.38 -51.45 -23.43
C PRO A 111 -18.79 -51.74 -22.04
N SER A 112 -19.53 -52.58 -21.32
CA SER A 112 -19.09 -53.37 -20.17
C SER A 112 -18.29 -54.57 -20.64
N GLU A 113 -17.11 -54.80 -20.07
CA GLU A 113 -16.58 -56.15 -19.92
C GLU A 113 -16.14 -56.38 -18.47
N TYR A 114 -16.81 -57.34 -17.84
CA TYR A 114 -16.33 -58.08 -16.68
C TYR A 114 -15.30 -59.10 -17.17
N SER A 115 -14.15 -59.19 -16.48
CA SER A 115 -13.48 -60.48 -16.33
C SER A 115 -12.74 -60.55 -15.00
N THR A 116 -13.10 -61.58 -14.24
CA THR A 116 -12.60 -61.98 -12.92
C THR A 116 -11.20 -62.58 -13.00
N GLY A 117 -10.31 -62.25 -12.05
CA GLY A 117 -9.02 -62.91 -11.89
C GLY A 117 -8.38 -62.63 -10.53
N ALA A 118 -8.03 -63.71 -9.83
CA ALA A 118 -7.64 -63.83 -8.43
C ALA A 118 -6.41 -63.03 -7.93
N ALA A 119 -6.47 -62.77 -6.62
CA ALA A 119 -5.44 -62.58 -5.60
C ALA A 119 -3.94 -62.67 -5.97
N SER A 120 -3.17 -61.67 -5.53
CA SER A 120 -1.94 -61.88 -4.76
C SER A 120 -1.50 -60.58 -4.07
N SER A 121 -1.09 -60.71 -2.82
CA SER A 121 -0.47 -59.73 -1.93
C SER A 121 0.72 -58.99 -2.53
N ALA A 122 0.87 -57.69 -2.22
CA ALA A 122 2.16 -57.04 -1.92
C ALA A 122 1.96 -55.58 -1.45
N GLU A 123 2.56 -55.27 -0.31
CA GLU A 123 3.19 -54.02 0.14
C GLU A 123 2.65 -52.64 -0.31
N GLU A 124 2.02 -51.98 0.66
CA GLU A 124 2.44 -50.70 1.24
C GLU A 124 3.49 -49.88 0.47
N ALA A 125 3.04 -48.79 -0.16
CA ALA A 125 3.87 -47.63 -0.48
C ALA A 125 3.06 -46.35 -0.24
N GLU A 126 3.34 -45.75 0.90
CA GLU A 126 2.87 -44.44 1.35
C GLU A 126 3.32 -43.36 0.34
N THR A 127 2.40 -42.86 -0.49
CA THR A 127 2.66 -41.73 -1.37
C THR A 127 2.50 -40.44 -0.57
N THR A 128 3.65 -39.89 -0.17
CA THR A 128 3.77 -38.57 0.43
C THR A 128 3.21 -37.49 -0.49
N PRO A 129 2.44 -36.51 0.03
CA PRO A 129 2.02 -35.36 -0.77
C PRO A 129 3.25 -34.51 -1.10
N THR A 130 3.43 -34.24 -2.39
CA THR A 130 4.46 -33.33 -2.90
C THR A 130 4.18 -31.92 -2.36
N SER A 131 5.00 -31.52 -1.39
CA SER A 131 5.11 -30.16 -0.88
C SER A 131 5.41 -29.20 -2.05
N SER A 132 4.44 -28.35 -2.36
CA SER A 132 4.63 -27.27 -3.33
C SER A 132 5.56 -26.25 -2.70
N ALA A 133 6.77 -26.14 -3.23
CA ALA A 133 7.75 -25.17 -2.75
C ALA A 133 7.15 -23.75 -2.74
N PRO A 134 7.38 -22.94 -1.69
CA PRO A 134 6.93 -21.56 -1.65
C PRO A 134 7.51 -20.81 -2.86
N ALA A 135 6.68 -19.95 -3.46
CA ALA A 135 7.07 -19.14 -4.61
C ALA A 135 8.38 -18.39 -4.29
N SER A 136 9.47 -18.80 -4.93
CA SER A 136 10.76 -18.13 -4.83
C SER A 136 10.58 -16.65 -5.19
N MET A 137 11.10 -15.74 -4.36
CA MET A 137 11.09 -14.32 -4.68
C MET A 137 11.63 -14.10 -6.10
N PRO A 138 11.02 -13.20 -6.89
CA PRO A 138 11.48 -12.91 -8.24
C PRO A 138 12.96 -12.55 -8.18
N THR A 139 13.79 -13.35 -8.86
CA THR A 139 15.21 -13.08 -9.04
C THR A 139 15.35 -11.73 -9.73
N SER A 140 16.15 -10.83 -9.16
CA SER A 140 16.30 -9.45 -9.61
C SER A 140 16.46 -9.35 -11.13
N PRO A 141 15.72 -8.44 -11.81
CA PRO A 141 15.77 -8.35 -13.26
C PRO A 141 17.17 -7.94 -13.72
N VAL A 142 17.69 -8.72 -14.67
CA VAL A 142 18.95 -8.46 -15.36
C VAL A 142 18.73 -7.29 -16.33
N GLY A 143 19.19 -6.08 -15.98
CA GLY A 143 19.53 -5.05 -16.98
C GLY A 143 19.11 -3.60 -16.74
N GLY A 144 18.29 -3.28 -15.73
CA GLY A 144 17.87 -1.90 -15.45
C GLY A 144 18.05 -1.51 -13.98
N SER A 145 18.56 -0.30 -13.71
CA SER A 145 18.52 0.26 -12.36
C SER A 145 17.07 0.53 -11.98
N ALA A 146 16.68 0.20 -10.74
CA ALA A 146 15.36 0.52 -10.23
C ALA A 146 15.08 2.03 -10.31
N TYR A 147 13.83 2.39 -10.59
CA TYR A 147 13.39 3.78 -10.53
C TYR A 147 13.60 4.32 -9.11
N GLN A 148 13.89 5.61 -8.99
CA GLN A 148 14.12 6.28 -7.71
C GLN A 148 13.34 7.58 -7.68
N ILE A 149 12.79 7.90 -6.52
CA ILE A 149 12.14 9.18 -6.27
C ILE A 149 12.88 9.98 -5.21
N THR A 150 12.69 11.29 -5.22
CA THR A 150 13.28 12.21 -4.24
C THR A 150 12.23 12.70 -3.25
N LEU A 151 12.70 13.16 -2.09
CA LEU A 151 11.83 13.79 -1.09
C LEU A 151 11.11 15.03 -1.67
N ALA A 152 11.79 15.81 -2.52
CA ALA A 152 11.21 16.98 -3.16
C ALA A 152 10.02 16.62 -4.07
N GLN A 153 10.15 15.54 -4.85
CA GLN A 153 9.05 15.05 -5.67
C GLN A 153 7.87 14.57 -4.81
N LEU A 154 8.13 13.85 -3.72
CA LEU A 154 7.06 13.38 -2.85
C LEU A 154 6.37 14.54 -2.09
N ASN A 155 7.13 15.57 -1.70
CA ASN A 155 6.57 16.81 -1.13
C ASN A 155 5.69 17.57 -2.12
N GLN A 156 6.04 17.57 -3.41
CA GLN A 156 5.18 18.15 -4.44
C GLN A 156 3.92 17.32 -4.67
N ALA A 157 4.04 16.00 -4.67
CA ALA A 157 2.92 15.09 -4.90
C ALA A 157 1.91 15.10 -3.73
N ILE A 158 2.42 15.15 -2.50
CA ILE A 158 1.69 14.91 -1.25
C ILE A 158 2.10 15.97 -0.22
N PRO A 159 1.68 17.23 -0.42
CA PRO A 159 2.15 18.36 0.40
C PRO A 159 1.76 18.24 1.87
N ASP A 160 0.62 17.61 2.18
CA ASP A 160 0.12 17.46 3.55
C ASP A 160 1.08 16.70 4.48
N ARG A 161 1.95 15.85 3.90
CA ARG A 161 2.92 15.03 4.64
C ARG A 161 4.35 15.55 4.58
N GLN A 162 4.55 16.75 4.04
CA GLN A 162 5.89 17.33 3.88
C GLN A 162 6.55 17.67 5.23
N SER A 163 5.78 18.19 6.19
CA SER A 163 6.33 18.61 7.48
C SER A 163 6.62 17.41 8.38
N ASP A 164 7.71 17.49 9.15
CA ASP A 164 8.11 16.45 10.10
C ASP A 164 7.09 16.26 11.23
N ASP A 165 6.32 17.31 11.54
CA ASP A 165 5.25 17.30 12.55
C ASP A 165 3.87 16.97 11.97
N SER A 166 3.77 16.69 10.67
CA SER A 166 2.49 16.53 9.97
C SER A 166 1.64 15.35 10.48
N CYS A 167 2.25 14.41 11.20
CA CYS A 167 1.61 13.28 11.86
C CYS A 167 1.29 13.52 13.35
N SER A 168 1.67 14.65 13.94
CA SER A 168 1.57 14.88 15.39
C SER A 168 0.13 14.97 15.88
N SER A 169 -0.79 15.41 15.03
CA SER A 169 -2.22 15.52 15.32
C SER A 169 -3.06 14.39 14.71
N ALA A 170 -2.42 13.38 14.10
CA ALA A 170 -3.14 12.25 13.53
C ALA A 170 -3.91 11.50 14.61
N GLN A 171 -5.12 11.02 14.28
CA GLN A 171 -5.90 10.17 15.19
C GLN A 171 -5.14 8.88 15.54
N TYR A 172 -4.36 8.34 14.61
CA TYR A 172 -3.51 7.17 14.80
C TYR A 172 -2.05 7.51 14.43
N PRO A 173 -1.28 8.15 15.33
CA PRO A 173 0.08 8.60 15.02
C PRO A 173 1.05 7.49 14.61
N SER A 174 0.84 6.27 15.11
CA SER A 174 1.66 5.10 14.75
C SER A 174 1.44 4.65 13.30
N GLU A 175 0.30 4.97 12.71
CA GLU A 175 -0.01 4.64 11.32
C GLU A 175 0.45 5.73 10.36
N CYS A 176 0.53 6.98 10.83
CA CYS A 176 0.90 8.10 9.98
C CYS A 176 2.40 8.09 9.62
N ALA A 177 2.71 8.41 8.36
CA ALA A 177 4.08 8.63 7.90
C ALA A 177 4.27 9.98 7.20
N THR A 178 5.42 10.61 7.45
CA THR A 178 5.87 11.80 6.72
C THR A 178 6.48 11.40 5.38
N ASN A 179 6.62 12.35 4.46
CA ASN A 179 7.25 12.09 3.16
C ASN A 179 8.72 11.66 3.29
N SER A 180 9.43 12.08 4.34
CA SER A 180 10.81 11.66 4.62
C SER A 180 10.91 10.15 4.94
N ARG A 181 9.94 9.63 5.71
CA ARG A 181 9.83 8.19 5.97
C ARG A 181 9.37 7.44 4.72
N ALA A 182 8.34 7.95 4.06
CA ALA A 182 7.74 7.34 2.87
C ALA A 182 8.75 7.20 1.72
N VAL A 183 9.53 8.25 1.39
CA VAL A 183 10.49 8.21 0.28
C VAL A 183 11.56 7.13 0.49
N THR A 184 12.00 6.94 1.73
CA THR A 184 12.99 5.92 2.09
C THR A 184 12.42 4.51 1.86
N ALA A 185 11.21 4.25 2.38
CA ALA A 185 10.55 2.97 2.24
C ALA A 185 10.14 2.67 0.78
N ILE A 186 9.66 3.67 0.04
CA ILE A 186 9.29 3.53 -1.38
C ILE A 186 10.51 3.19 -2.23
N ASN A 187 11.64 3.88 -2.07
CA ASN A 187 12.86 3.58 -2.84
C ASN A 187 13.43 2.19 -2.54
N SER A 188 13.31 1.74 -1.28
CA SER A 188 13.62 0.37 -0.88
C SER A 188 12.71 -0.63 -1.62
N ALA A 189 11.40 -0.37 -1.65
CA ALA A 189 10.44 -1.21 -2.35
C ALA A 189 10.62 -1.24 -3.87
N LEU A 190 10.86 -0.08 -4.52
CA LEU A 190 11.15 0.02 -5.95
C LEU A 190 12.35 -0.88 -6.33
N THR A 191 13.36 -0.91 -5.48
CA THR A 191 14.53 -1.79 -5.64
C THR A 191 14.17 -3.27 -5.39
N LYS A 192 13.53 -3.57 -4.26
CA LYS A 192 13.13 -4.93 -3.84
C LYS A 192 12.27 -5.63 -4.89
N TYR A 193 11.37 -4.90 -5.53
CA TYR A 193 10.41 -5.44 -6.51
C TYR A 193 10.78 -5.17 -7.97
N GLY A 194 11.98 -4.64 -8.25
CA GLY A 194 12.47 -4.48 -9.61
C GLY A 194 11.64 -3.51 -10.46
N ILE A 195 11.11 -2.46 -9.85
CA ILE A 195 10.29 -1.46 -10.53
C ILE A 195 11.20 -0.50 -11.26
N THR A 196 11.26 -0.62 -12.58
CA THR A 196 12.17 0.18 -13.43
C THR A 196 11.45 1.28 -14.20
N LYS A 197 10.12 1.20 -14.34
CA LYS A 197 9.32 2.14 -15.12
C LYS A 197 8.71 3.22 -14.24
N ARG A 198 8.89 4.48 -14.66
CA ARG A 198 8.32 5.66 -13.97
C ARG A 198 6.80 5.54 -13.82
N GLY A 199 6.07 5.14 -14.85
CA GLY A 199 4.62 5.08 -14.75
C GLY A 199 4.08 3.95 -13.86
N GLU A 200 4.83 2.85 -13.68
CA GLU A 200 4.52 1.84 -12.65
C GLU A 200 4.68 2.44 -11.24
N ALA A 201 5.78 3.16 -11.00
CA ALA A 201 6.00 3.84 -9.73
C ALA A 201 4.87 4.87 -9.45
N VAL A 202 4.54 5.69 -10.44
CA VAL A 202 3.42 6.66 -10.34
C VAL A 202 2.11 5.97 -10.00
N ALA A 203 1.75 4.87 -10.69
CA ALA A 203 0.48 4.19 -10.48
C ALA A 203 0.37 3.59 -9.07
N VAL A 204 1.43 2.93 -8.59
CA VAL A 204 1.43 2.32 -7.26
C VAL A 204 1.48 3.37 -6.16
N ILE A 205 2.30 4.42 -6.30
CA ILE A 205 2.36 5.51 -5.31
C ILE A 205 1.03 6.26 -5.26
N ALA A 206 0.40 6.55 -6.40
CA ALA A 206 -0.90 7.20 -6.44
C ALA A 206 -2.01 6.34 -5.81
N LEU A 207 -2.02 5.04 -6.10
CA LEU A 207 -2.94 4.10 -5.45
C LEU A 207 -2.75 4.15 -3.94
N MET A 208 -1.53 3.96 -3.46
CA MET A 208 -1.30 3.90 -2.03
C MET A 208 -1.60 5.25 -1.34
N ALA A 209 -1.23 6.39 -1.95
CA ALA A 209 -1.56 7.71 -1.42
C ALA A 209 -3.09 7.90 -1.30
N PHE A 210 -3.86 7.44 -2.28
CA PHE A 210 -5.31 7.53 -2.24
C PHE A 210 -5.91 6.63 -1.15
N GLU A 211 -5.53 5.35 -1.11
CA GLU A 211 -6.13 4.36 -0.20
C GLU A 211 -5.78 4.61 1.27
N SER A 212 -4.63 5.23 1.54
CA SER A 212 -4.14 5.51 2.90
C SER A 212 -4.41 6.93 3.39
N ASP A 213 -5.18 7.72 2.63
CA ASP A 213 -5.39 9.16 2.88
C ASP A 213 -4.05 9.90 3.08
N ASN A 214 -3.22 9.85 2.05
CA ASN A 214 -1.88 10.42 2.04
C ASN A 214 -1.02 9.88 3.19
N TRP A 215 -0.91 8.55 3.32
CA TRP A 215 -0.15 7.86 4.37
C TRP A 215 -0.61 8.16 5.79
N LEU A 216 -1.81 8.70 5.99
CA LEU A 216 -2.38 8.94 7.32
C LEU A 216 -2.72 7.62 8.01
N TYR A 217 -3.17 6.62 7.25
CA TYR A 217 -3.59 5.32 7.76
C TYR A 217 -2.80 4.17 7.12
N ASN A 218 -2.65 3.07 7.84
CA ASN A 218 -2.20 1.79 7.29
C ASN A 218 -3.05 0.62 7.82
N ILE A 219 -4.14 0.90 8.53
CA ILE A 219 -5.17 -0.05 8.94
C ILE A 219 -6.53 0.48 8.46
N ASN A 220 -7.42 -0.41 8.02
CA ASN A 220 -8.80 -0.02 7.72
C ASN A 220 -9.60 0.21 9.00
N HIS A 221 -10.02 1.45 9.27
CA HIS A 221 -10.80 1.83 10.44
C HIS A 221 -12.32 1.87 10.22
N SER A 222 -12.81 2.16 9.01
CA SER A 222 -14.25 2.28 8.73
C SER A 222 -14.59 1.84 7.30
N PRO A 223 -15.47 0.83 7.11
CA PRO A 223 -16.27 0.14 8.13
C PRO A 223 -15.46 -0.78 9.07
N GLY A 224 -14.14 -0.88 8.87
CA GLY A 224 -13.28 -1.79 9.62
C GLY A 224 -13.42 -3.21 9.11
N ARG A 225 -12.38 -3.74 8.48
CA ARG A 225 -12.33 -5.13 8.04
C ARG A 225 -11.08 -5.76 8.64
N PRO A 226 -11.20 -6.83 9.45
CA PRO A 226 -10.02 -7.40 10.08
C PRO A 226 -9.02 -7.90 9.02
N GLY A 227 -7.74 -7.69 9.32
CA GLY A 227 -6.64 -7.99 8.40
C GLY A 227 -6.53 -7.08 7.17
N GLN A 228 -7.44 -6.12 6.93
CA GLN A 228 -7.31 -5.13 5.86
C GLN A 228 -6.47 -3.93 6.30
N GLY A 229 -5.47 -3.57 5.50
CA GLY A 229 -4.54 -2.49 5.83
C GLY A 229 -3.41 -2.39 4.81
N THR A 230 -2.23 -1.95 5.27
CA THR A 230 -1.08 -1.47 4.49
C THR A 230 -1.35 -0.18 3.72
N ARG A 231 -0.36 0.37 3.02
CA ARG A 231 -0.53 1.66 2.32
C ARG A 231 -1.46 1.61 1.11
N ASN A 232 -1.67 0.45 0.48
CA ASN A 232 -2.67 0.27 -0.59
C ASN A 232 -3.99 -0.38 -0.12
N MET A 233 -4.25 -0.46 1.20
CA MET A 233 -5.46 -1.06 1.78
C MET A 233 -5.80 -2.46 1.24
N GLN A 234 -4.78 -3.30 1.12
CA GLN A 234 -4.92 -4.69 0.72
C GLN A 234 -5.85 -5.47 1.63
N MET A 235 -6.67 -6.33 1.02
CA MET A 235 -7.52 -7.29 1.73
C MET A 235 -6.67 -8.34 2.46
N TYR A 236 -7.24 -8.90 3.54
CA TYR A 236 -6.59 -9.88 4.40
C TYR A 236 -5.90 -11.02 3.65
N ASN A 237 -6.57 -11.63 2.66
CA ASN A 237 -6.01 -12.75 1.91
C ASN A 237 -4.66 -12.39 1.24
N TYR A 238 -4.48 -11.15 0.81
CA TYR A 238 -3.21 -10.70 0.24
C TYR A 238 -2.19 -10.31 1.30
N ASN A 239 -2.62 -9.76 2.43
CA ASN A 239 -1.75 -9.47 3.57
C ASN A 239 -1.22 -10.76 4.21
N GLU A 240 -2.00 -11.84 4.22
CA GLU A 240 -1.55 -13.17 4.66
C GLU A 240 -0.44 -13.69 3.76
N GLU A 241 -0.65 -13.74 2.45
CA GLU A 241 0.38 -14.19 1.51
C GLU A 241 1.65 -13.33 1.60
N TYR A 242 1.48 -12.02 1.76
CA TYR A 242 2.60 -11.10 1.89
C TYR A 242 3.36 -11.27 3.20
N ALA A 243 2.65 -11.44 4.32
CA ALA A 243 3.26 -11.71 5.61
C ALA A 243 3.96 -13.07 5.63
N GLN A 244 3.39 -14.12 5.02
CA GLN A 244 4.04 -15.42 4.88
C GLN A 244 5.32 -15.35 4.05
N LEU A 245 5.36 -14.47 3.04
CA LEU A 245 6.57 -14.26 2.24
C LEU A 245 7.69 -13.61 3.05
N LEU A 246 7.38 -12.60 3.86
CA LEU A 246 8.37 -11.78 4.55
C LEU A 246 8.75 -12.32 5.94
N HIS A 247 7.77 -12.87 6.65
CA HIS A 247 7.84 -13.29 8.05
C HIS A 247 7.24 -14.70 8.22
N PRO A 248 7.78 -15.73 7.55
CA PRO A 248 7.12 -17.04 7.45
C PRO A 248 6.87 -17.71 8.82
N SER A 249 7.77 -17.51 9.79
CA SER A 249 7.66 -18.10 11.13
C SER A 249 6.59 -17.39 11.95
N GLU A 250 6.61 -16.07 11.95
CA GLU A 250 5.70 -15.19 12.67
C GLU A 250 4.28 -15.26 12.08
N ALA A 251 4.15 -15.34 10.75
CA ALA A 251 2.87 -15.51 10.09
C ALA A 251 2.21 -16.84 10.48
N SER A 252 2.98 -17.93 10.56
CA SER A 252 2.49 -19.23 11.03
C SER A 252 1.98 -19.17 12.47
N GLN A 253 2.66 -18.41 13.34
CA GLN A 253 2.24 -18.20 14.73
C GLN A 253 0.99 -17.30 14.81
N ALA A 254 0.95 -16.23 14.01
CA ALA A 254 -0.18 -15.31 13.94
C ALA A 254 -1.46 -16.02 13.47
N LEU A 255 -1.36 -16.93 12.49
CA LEU A 255 -2.49 -17.74 12.02
C LEU A 255 -3.02 -18.70 13.10
N ALA A 256 -2.18 -19.14 14.02
CA ALA A 256 -2.59 -19.97 15.16
C ALA A 256 -3.29 -19.18 16.28
N SER A 257 -3.36 -17.84 16.20
CA SER A 257 -3.95 -16.98 17.25
C SER A 257 -5.49 -17.01 17.31
N GLY A 258 -6.15 -17.86 16.52
CA GLY A 258 -7.59 -18.08 16.57
C GLY A 258 -8.38 -16.89 16.05
N SER A 259 -9.31 -16.36 16.86
CA SER A 259 -10.28 -15.33 16.44
C SER A 259 -9.70 -13.98 16.02
N ASN A 260 -8.41 -13.72 16.28
CA ASN A 260 -7.74 -12.48 15.90
C ASN A 260 -6.62 -12.67 14.85
N ALA A 261 -6.57 -13.85 14.22
CA ALA A 261 -5.53 -14.21 13.26
C ALA A 261 -5.34 -13.16 12.17
N GLU A 262 -6.42 -12.61 11.62
CA GLU A 262 -6.35 -11.65 10.52
C GLU A 262 -5.60 -10.37 10.90
N ASN A 263 -5.89 -9.80 12.07
CA ASN A 263 -5.20 -8.61 12.56
C ASN A 263 -3.77 -8.91 13.04
N SER A 264 -3.55 -10.08 13.62
CA SER A 264 -2.20 -10.53 14.01
C SER A 264 -1.29 -10.71 12.80
N VAL A 265 -1.83 -11.21 11.68
CA VAL A 265 -1.13 -11.30 10.40
C VAL A 265 -0.85 -9.91 9.83
N LEU A 266 -1.86 -9.02 9.81
CA LEU A 266 -1.68 -7.64 9.33
C LEU A 266 -0.58 -6.91 10.10
N ALA A 267 -0.52 -7.07 11.42
CA ALA A 267 0.47 -6.42 12.27
C ALA A 267 1.93 -6.70 11.86
N LEU A 268 2.20 -7.82 11.19
CA LEU A 268 3.55 -8.18 10.72
C LEU A 268 4.02 -7.32 9.55
N VAL A 269 3.11 -6.63 8.84
CA VAL A 269 3.42 -5.87 7.61
C VAL A 269 3.03 -4.39 7.71
N LEU A 270 2.91 -3.86 8.94
CA LEU A 270 2.55 -2.46 9.19
C LEU A 270 3.74 -1.51 9.34
N ASP A 271 4.98 -2.00 9.48
CA ASP A 271 6.15 -1.11 9.45
C ASP A 271 6.28 -0.43 8.08
N ASP A 272 6.97 0.70 8.01
CA ASP A 272 7.02 1.49 6.79
C ASP A 272 7.57 0.69 5.59
N ASN A 273 8.62 -0.11 5.77
CA ASN A 273 9.22 -0.81 4.63
C ASN A 273 8.25 -1.81 4.02
N ASP A 274 7.59 -2.60 4.85
CA ASP A 274 6.67 -3.63 4.36
C ASP A 274 5.35 -3.01 3.91
N SER A 275 4.83 -2.04 4.64
CA SER A 275 3.56 -1.36 4.34
C SER A 275 3.63 -0.57 3.03
N PHE A 276 4.70 0.19 2.77
CA PHE A 276 4.92 0.83 1.47
C PHE A 276 5.35 -0.18 0.39
N GLY A 277 5.99 -1.29 0.78
CA GLY A 277 6.35 -2.37 -0.13
C GLY A 277 5.16 -3.15 -0.69
N SER A 278 4.08 -3.23 0.07
CA SER A 278 2.89 -4.05 -0.23
C SER A 278 2.26 -3.72 -1.59
N GLY A 279 2.14 -2.43 -1.95
CA GLY A 279 1.64 -2.00 -3.25
C GLY A 279 2.48 -2.49 -4.43
N PHE A 280 3.81 -2.47 -4.29
CA PHE A 280 4.71 -2.95 -5.33
C PHE A 280 4.75 -4.47 -5.40
N TRP A 281 4.71 -5.15 -4.25
CA TRP A 281 4.54 -6.60 -4.21
C TRP A 281 3.25 -7.01 -4.92
N TYR A 282 2.14 -6.31 -4.69
CA TYR A 282 0.86 -6.59 -5.35
C TYR A 282 0.97 -6.42 -6.86
N LEU A 283 1.57 -5.32 -7.34
CA LEU A 283 1.82 -5.10 -8.76
C LEU A 283 2.59 -6.27 -9.39
N VAL A 284 3.66 -6.73 -8.75
CA VAL A 284 4.51 -7.80 -9.29
C VAL A 284 3.85 -9.18 -9.24
N ASN A 285 3.11 -9.49 -8.16
CA ASN A 285 2.66 -10.86 -7.89
C ASN A 285 1.18 -11.10 -8.19
N LYS A 286 0.34 -10.05 -8.12
CA LYS A 286 -1.12 -10.16 -8.25
C LYS A 286 -1.64 -9.44 -9.48
N ALA A 287 -1.02 -8.32 -9.85
CA ALA A 287 -1.33 -7.57 -11.06
C ALA A 287 -0.17 -7.63 -12.09
N SER A 288 0.48 -8.79 -12.22
CA SER A 288 1.70 -8.98 -13.02
C SER A 288 1.55 -8.63 -14.50
N ALA A 289 0.32 -8.64 -15.05
CA ALA A 289 0.01 -8.19 -16.40
C ALA A 289 0.33 -6.69 -16.64
N TYR A 290 0.47 -5.90 -15.56
CA TYR A 290 0.84 -4.49 -15.61
C TYR A 290 2.34 -4.28 -15.37
N HIS A 291 3.00 -5.18 -14.64
CA HIS A 291 4.41 -5.07 -14.30
C HIS A 291 5.33 -5.41 -15.48
N ASN A 292 6.32 -4.55 -15.73
CA ASN A 292 7.28 -4.62 -16.83
C ASN A 292 6.63 -4.82 -18.21
N SER A 293 5.34 -4.51 -18.33
CA SER A 293 4.52 -4.65 -19.53
C SER A 293 4.53 -3.37 -20.37
N GLY A 294 3.82 -3.34 -21.51
CA GLY A 294 3.54 -2.08 -22.20
C GLY A 294 2.58 -1.16 -21.44
N LYS A 295 1.77 -1.70 -20.52
CA LYS A 295 0.83 -0.93 -19.70
C LYS A 295 1.58 -0.19 -18.59
N LEU A 296 1.07 0.99 -18.22
CA LEU A 296 1.67 1.87 -17.21
C LEU A 296 3.08 2.37 -17.55
N ALA A 297 3.67 2.02 -18.70
CA ALA A 297 5.04 2.39 -19.02
C ALA A 297 5.22 3.92 -19.03
N ASP A 298 4.27 4.62 -19.65
CA ASP A 298 4.34 6.06 -19.91
C ASP A 298 3.62 6.90 -18.84
N GLY A 299 3.00 6.26 -17.83
CA GLY A 299 2.20 6.96 -16.82
C GLY A 299 1.01 7.67 -17.46
N SER A 300 0.16 6.92 -18.18
CA SER A 300 -1.09 7.42 -18.77
C SER A 300 -2.27 7.27 -17.80
N ALA A 301 -3.24 8.18 -17.87
CA ALA A 301 -4.44 8.13 -17.02
C ALA A 301 -5.31 6.91 -17.34
N SER A 302 -5.39 6.52 -18.61
CA SER A 302 -6.14 5.35 -19.07
C SER A 302 -5.58 4.06 -18.51
N ASP A 303 -4.25 3.89 -18.51
CA ASP A 303 -3.63 2.69 -17.96
C ASP A 303 -3.74 2.66 -16.44
N PHE A 304 -3.67 3.82 -15.78
CA PHE A 304 -3.90 3.88 -14.35
C PHE A 304 -5.34 3.51 -13.98
N GLN A 305 -6.34 4.00 -14.73
CA GLN A 305 -7.73 3.59 -14.56
C GLN A 305 -7.91 2.09 -14.78
N ASP A 306 -7.32 1.54 -15.86
CA ASP A 306 -7.35 0.11 -16.14
C ASP A 306 -6.70 -0.70 -15.01
N TYR A 307 -5.55 -0.25 -14.49
CA TYR A 307 -4.88 -0.85 -13.34
C TYR A 307 -5.78 -0.86 -12.10
N VAL A 308 -6.44 0.25 -11.78
CA VAL A 308 -7.37 0.32 -10.63
C VAL A 308 -8.55 -0.63 -10.81
N VAL A 309 -9.19 -0.64 -11.98
CA VAL A 309 -10.42 -1.42 -12.21
C VAL A 309 -10.13 -2.90 -12.41
N ASN A 310 -9.18 -3.23 -13.27
CA ASN A 310 -8.92 -4.59 -13.72
C ASN A 310 -7.69 -5.22 -13.07
N GLY A 311 -6.72 -4.41 -12.62
CA GLY A 311 -5.54 -4.90 -11.89
C GLY A 311 -5.80 -5.08 -10.39
N ILE A 312 -6.40 -4.07 -9.75
CA ILE A 312 -6.72 -4.07 -8.32
C ILE A 312 -8.13 -4.63 -8.04
N GLY A 313 -9.07 -4.47 -8.98
CA GLY A 313 -10.47 -4.83 -8.75
C GLY A 313 -11.25 -3.77 -7.95
N ALA A 314 -10.78 -2.52 -7.95
CA ALA A 314 -11.40 -1.41 -7.24
C ALA A 314 -12.29 -0.55 -8.16
N SER A 315 -13.22 0.19 -7.56
CA SER A 315 -14.05 1.15 -8.31
C SER A 315 -13.24 2.40 -8.66
N TRP A 316 -13.43 2.90 -9.88
CA TRP A 316 -12.84 4.15 -10.34
C TRP A 316 -13.60 5.37 -9.79
N THR A 317 -12.86 6.41 -9.38
CA THR A 317 -13.42 7.70 -8.93
C THR A 317 -12.59 8.85 -9.48
N SER A 318 -13.18 10.05 -9.54
CA SER A 318 -12.45 11.28 -9.92
C SER A 318 -11.31 11.58 -8.95
N ASP A 319 -11.46 11.25 -7.68
CA ASP A 319 -10.48 11.59 -6.65
C ASP A 319 -9.20 10.75 -6.83
N ARG A 320 -9.32 9.49 -7.26
CA ARG A 320 -8.16 8.68 -7.68
C ARG A 320 -7.41 9.33 -8.84
N LEU A 321 -8.15 9.90 -9.82
CA LEU A 321 -7.53 10.63 -10.93
C LEU A 321 -6.78 11.86 -10.42
N THR A 322 -7.36 12.62 -9.48
CA THR A 322 -6.71 13.78 -8.88
C THR A 322 -5.42 13.41 -8.15
N THR A 323 -5.43 12.38 -7.31
CA THR A 323 -4.21 11.90 -6.63
C THR A 323 -3.16 11.45 -7.64
N TRP A 324 -3.56 10.70 -8.66
CA TRP A 324 -2.65 10.28 -9.71
C TRP A 324 -2.08 11.44 -10.52
N GLN A 325 -2.87 12.46 -10.84
CA GLN A 325 -2.39 13.65 -11.54
C GLN A 325 -1.31 14.37 -10.73
N SER A 326 -1.51 14.49 -9.40
CA SER A 326 -0.52 15.08 -8.49
C SER A 326 0.80 14.29 -8.50
N VAL A 327 0.72 12.97 -8.29
CA VAL A 327 1.90 12.10 -8.29
C VAL A 327 2.58 12.09 -9.67
N ASN A 328 1.83 11.95 -10.75
CA ASN A 328 2.38 11.89 -12.10
C ASN A 328 3.05 13.21 -12.48
N ALA A 329 2.49 14.36 -12.11
CA ALA A 329 3.11 15.66 -12.38
C ALA A 329 4.41 15.85 -11.58
N ALA A 330 4.46 15.36 -10.34
CA ALA A 330 5.63 15.50 -9.47
C ALA A 330 6.78 14.56 -9.84
N LEU A 331 6.49 13.35 -10.33
CA LEU A 331 7.49 12.36 -10.75
C LEU A 331 7.96 12.56 -12.21
N ALA A 332 7.62 13.72 -12.81
CA ALA A 332 8.02 14.20 -14.14
C ALA A 332 9.51 14.05 -14.45
#